data_AF-A0A4Q4TBG0-F1
#
_entry.id   AF-A0A4Q4TBG0-F1
#
_cell.length_a   1.000
_cell.length_b   1.000
_cell.length_c   1.000
_cell.angle_alpha   90.00
_cell.angle_beta   90.00
_cell.angle_gamma   90.00
#
_symmetry.space_group_name_H-M   'P 1'
#
loop_
_entity.id
_entity.type
_entity.pdbx_description
1 polymer ?
#
loop_
_entity_poly.entity_id
_entity_poly.type
_entity_poly.pdbx_seq_one_letter_code
_entity_poly.pdbx_strand_id
1 'polypeptide(L)'
;MYPQLKAQPGDFIALQYQENGHVSLPGNSPHKASNSMVYIYGTSSPSKDDRLLSIHRVWNAEGTGGDKRGVLLATRPFDDGKCYQINGEAISTARQKTYYKAPINPQGADLWCQNDLRLPIDIRDSYTIYWVWEWPSIPTDAFPQGQMEIYTSCMDIQILSGVRDGKVSYASGQDLNFAGIEEQMLAG
;
A
#
# COMPACT_ATOMS: atom_id res chain seq x y z
N MET A 1 8.77 -14.51 -11.53
CA MET A 1 7.76 -13.53 -11.98
C MET A 1 6.42 -14.00 -11.46
N TYR A 2 5.71 -13.18 -10.67
CA TYR A 2 4.37 -13.52 -10.21
C TYR A 2 3.37 -13.34 -11.37
N PRO A 3 2.29 -14.13 -11.42
CA PRO A 3 1.24 -13.91 -12.39
C PRO A 3 0.61 -12.52 -12.16
N GLN A 4 0.13 -11.90 -13.25
CA GLN A 4 -0.65 -10.68 -13.16
C GLN A 4 -1.88 -10.90 -12.27
N LEU A 5 -2.14 -9.96 -11.36
CA LEU A 5 -3.35 -9.99 -10.55
C LEU A 5 -4.58 -9.89 -11.46
N LYS A 6 -5.58 -10.72 -11.18
CA LYS A 6 -6.89 -10.67 -11.84
C LYS A 6 -7.93 -10.25 -10.82
N ALA A 7 -8.71 -9.24 -11.14
CA ALA A 7 -9.77 -8.72 -10.29
C ALA A 7 -10.97 -8.28 -11.13
N GLN A 8 -12.12 -8.15 -10.49
CA GLN A 8 -13.30 -7.50 -11.07
C GLN A 8 -13.40 -6.05 -10.59
N PRO A 9 -14.06 -5.16 -11.36
CA PRO A 9 -14.43 -3.83 -10.88
C PRO A 9 -15.15 -3.92 -9.54
N GLY A 10 -14.80 -3.07 -8.57
CA GLY A 10 -15.36 -3.08 -7.22
C GLY A 10 -14.76 -4.08 -6.24
N ASP A 11 -13.86 -4.97 -6.67
CA ASP A 11 -13.14 -5.88 -5.76
C ASP A 11 -12.25 -5.11 -4.78
N PHE A 12 -12.08 -5.66 -3.58
CA PHE A 12 -11.01 -5.25 -2.68
C PHE A 12 -9.73 -5.99 -3.06
N ILE A 13 -8.62 -5.26 -3.09
CA ILE A 13 -7.28 -5.80 -3.31
C ILE A 13 -6.35 -5.38 -2.18
N ALA A 14 -5.34 -6.22 -1.95
CA ALA A 14 -4.27 -5.99 -1.00
C ALA A 14 -2.95 -5.69 -1.73
N LEU A 15 -2.34 -4.54 -1.45
CA LEU A 15 -0.98 -4.23 -1.87
C LEU A 15 -0.03 -4.60 -0.74
N GLN A 16 0.64 -5.75 -0.87
CA GLN A 16 1.55 -6.25 0.16
C GLN A 16 3.02 -5.96 -0.17
N TYR A 17 3.79 -5.57 0.84
CA TYR A 17 5.21 -5.23 0.71
C TYR A 17 6.01 -5.57 1.98
N GLN A 18 7.30 -5.86 1.79
CA GLN A 18 8.22 -6.09 2.90
C GLN A 18 8.64 -4.75 3.50
N GLU A 19 8.57 -4.66 4.83
CA GLU A 19 8.97 -3.45 5.55
C GLU A 19 10.50 -3.30 5.68
N ASN A 20 11.27 -4.37 5.53
CA ASN A 20 12.74 -4.32 5.45
C ASN A 20 13.41 -3.54 6.61
N GLY A 21 12.87 -3.65 7.83
CA GLY A 21 13.34 -2.96 9.03
C GLY A 21 12.83 -1.52 9.22
N HIS A 22 12.12 -0.93 8.26
CA HIS A 22 11.57 0.42 8.38
C HIS A 22 10.50 0.56 9.47
N VAL A 23 9.84 -0.54 9.81
CA VAL A 23 8.79 -0.62 10.82
C VAL A 23 9.29 -1.32 12.07
N SER A 24 9.93 -2.48 11.91
CA SER A 24 10.33 -3.30 13.06
C SER A 24 11.69 -2.92 13.67
N LEU A 25 12.51 -2.14 12.95
CA LEU A 25 13.83 -1.65 13.36
C LEU A 25 13.96 -0.12 13.17
N PRO A 26 13.04 0.71 13.71
CA PRO A 26 13.03 2.16 13.45
C PRO A 26 14.31 2.86 13.94
N GLY A 27 15.02 2.26 14.91
CA GLY A 27 16.32 2.74 15.39
C GLY A 27 17.42 2.77 14.32
N ASN A 28 17.26 2.04 13.21
CA ASN A 28 18.18 2.10 12.08
C ASN A 28 18.10 3.45 11.33
N SER A 29 16.99 4.17 11.48
CA SER A 29 16.77 5.46 10.81
C SER A 29 16.14 6.47 11.78
N PRO A 30 16.88 6.88 12.83
CA PRO A 30 16.32 7.66 13.95
C PRO A 30 15.86 9.07 13.58
N HIS A 31 16.29 9.58 12.42
CA HIS A 31 15.92 10.89 11.89
C HIS A 31 14.70 10.83 10.96
N LYS A 32 14.07 9.67 10.78
CA LYS A 32 12.90 9.52 9.92
C LYS A 32 11.63 9.80 10.69
N ALA A 33 10.69 10.46 10.03
CA ALA A 33 9.37 10.65 10.59
C ALA A 33 8.69 9.29 10.81
N SER A 34 8.14 9.07 12.01
CA SER A 34 7.48 7.82 12.38
C SER A 34 6.17 7.58 11.62
N ASN A 35 5.59 8.61 11.01
CA ASN A 35 4.28 8.59 10.34
C ASN A 35 4.40 8.73 8.80
N SER A 36 5.23 7.89 8.20
CA SER A 36 5.38 7.86 6.73
C SER A 36 4.11 7.36 6.03
N MET A 37 3.80 7.95 4.88
CA MET A 37 2.53 7.77 4.19
C MET A 37 2.71 7.23 2.77
N VAL A 38 1.83 6.33 2.40
CA VAL A 38 1.65 5.80 1.05
C VAL A 38 0.46 6.51 0.39
N TYR A 39 0.66 6.89 -0.87
CA TYR A 39 -0.34 7.43 -1.77
C TYR A 39 -0.52 6.43 -2.91
N ILE A 40 -1.76 6.00 -3.11
CA ILE A 40 -2.10 4.96 -4.07
C ILE A 40 -2.96 5.60 -5.15
N TYR A 41 -2.43 5.63 -6.36
CA TYR A 41 -3.11 6.20 -7.52
C TYR A 41 -3.53 5.10 -8.48
N GLY A 42 -4.54 5.35 -9.31
CA GLY A 42 -4.92 4.43 -10.37
C GLY A 42 -5.41 5.09 -11.64
N THR A 43 -5.28 4.38 -12.76
CA THR A 43 -5.72 4.82 -14.09
C THR A 43 -6.05 3.64 -15.01
N SER A 44 -7.06 3.83 -15.86
CA SER A 44 -7.36 2.95 -17.00
C SER A 44 -6.63 3.37 -18.28
N SER A 45 -5.79 4.41 -18.21
CA SER A 45 -5.11 4.98 -19.38
C SER A 45 -3.65 5.33 -19.02
N PRO A 46 -2.83 4.34 -18.64
CA PRO A 46 -1.42 4.57 -18.29
C PRO A 46 -0.64 5.09 -19.50
N SER A 47 0.41 5.86 -19.25
CA SER A 47 1.32 6.38 -20.28
C SER A 47 2.76 5.98 -19.99
N LYS A 48 3.52 5.70 -21.05
CA LYS A 48 4.97 5.49 -20.94
C LYS A 48 5.73 6.74 -20.49
N ASP A 49 5.11 7.90 -20.65
CA ASP A 49 5.65 9.20 -20.26
C ASP A 49 5.20 9.63 -18.86
N ASP A 50 4.52 8.76 -18.10
CA ASP A 50 4.11 9.06 -16.74
C ASP A 50 5.34 9.34 -15.86
N ARG A 51 5.32 10.48 -15.17
CA ARG A 51 6.39 10.91 -14.27
C ARG A 51 5.83 11.06 -12.86
N LEU A 52 6.67 10.79 -11.86
CA LEU A 52 6.31 10.97 -10.45
C LEU A 52 5.69 12.35 -10.20
N LEU A 53 6.32 13.42 -10.69
CA LEU A 53 5.88 14.80 -10.47
C LEU A 53 4.60 15.20 -11.23
N SER A 54 4.18 14.44 -12.25
CA SER A 54 2.91 14.69 -12.94
C SER A 54 1.73 13.96 -12.29
N ILE A 55 2.01 13.00 -11.39
CA ILE A 55 1.00 12.16 -10.73
C ILE A 55 0.91 12.47 -9.24
N HIS A 56 2.02 12.36 -8.52
CA HIS A 56 2.04 12.44 -7.07
C HIS A 56 1.72 13.84 -6.57
N ARG A 57 0.70 13.94 -5.69
CA ARG A 57 0.09 15.20 -5.22
C ARG A 57 -0.49 16.07 -6.34
N VAL A 58 -0.69 15.52 -7.54
CA VAL A 58 -1.30 16.18 -8.69
C VAL A 58 -2.63 15.53 -9.04
N TRP A 59 -2.66 14.21 -9.23
CA TRP A 59 -3.91 13.46 -9.30
C TRP A 59 -4.60 13.47 -7.93
N ASN A 60 -5.92 13.62 -7.94
CA ASN A 60 -6.76 13.77 -6.76
C ASN A 60 -7.93 12.77 -6.77
N ALA A 61 -8.66 12.68 -5.67
CA ALA A 61 -9.75 11.72 -5.53
C ALA A 61 -10.92 12.05 -6.49
N GLU A 62 -11.07 13.32 -6.86
CA GLU A 62 -12.12 13.79 -7.77
C GLU A 62 -11.82 13.49 -9.24
N GLY A 63 -10.62 13.00 -9.59
CA GLY A 63 -10.21 12.74 -10.97
C GLY A 63 -10.08 14.00 -11.83
N THR A 64 -9.92 15.17 -11.20
CA THR A 64 -9.82 16.47 -11.86
C THR A 64 -8.39 16.99 -11.94
N GLY A 65 -7.48 16.36 -11.19
CA GLY A 65 -6.08 16.73 -11.09
C GLY A 65 -5.26 16.41 -12.33
N GLY A 66 -4.22 17.20 -12.58
CA GLY A 66 -3.27 17.00 -13.68
C GLY A 66 -3.95 16.91 -15.04
N ASP A 67 -3.63 15.85 -15.78
CA ASP A 67 -4.18 15.54 -17.09
C ASP A 67 -5.49 14.72 -17.04
N LYS A 68 -6.04 14.51 -15.84
CA LYS A 68 -7.35 13.86 -15.60
C LYS A 68 -7.42 12.40 -16.05
N ARG A 69 -6.29 11.74 -16.29
CA ARG A 69 -6.27 10.32 -16.66
C ARG A 69 -6.37 9.38 -15.47
N GLY A 70 -6.09 9.84 -14.25
CA GLY A 70 -6.10 9.00 -13.06
C GLY A 70 -6.56 9.74 -11.82
N VAL A 71 -6.68 8.97 -10.75
CA VAL A 71 -7.25 9.40 -9.47
C VAL A 71 -6.35 8.96 -8.31
N LEU A 72 -6.44 9.68 -7.19
CA LEU A 72 -5.94 9.21 -5.90
C LEU A 72 -7.00 8.27 -5.30
N LEU A 73 -6.68 6.98 -5.18
CA LEU A 73 -7.59 5.95 -4.66
C LEU A 73 -7.58 5.92 -3.13
N ALA A 74 -6.40 6.04 -2.53
CA ALA A 74 -6.24 5.96 -1.08
C ALA A 74 -4.93 6.59 -0.63
N THR A 75 -4.95 7.08 0.62
CA THR A 75 -3.74 7.33 1.41
C THR A 75 -3.74 6.40 2.61
N ARG A 76 -2.61 5.76 2.90
CA ARG A 76 -2.44 4.80 4.00
C ARG A 76 -1.10 5.00 4.69
N PRO A 77 -0.97 4.75 6.00
CA PRO A 77 0.34 4.62 6.62
C PRO A 77 1.15 3.48 5.96
N PHE A 78 2.48 3.62 5.89
CA PHE A 78 3.34 2.51 5.44
C PHE A 78 3.31 1.33 6.43
N ASP A 79 3.24 1.64 7.74
CA ASP A 79 3.03 0.66 8.80
C ASP A 79 1.52 0.41 8.98
N ASP A 80 1.05 -0.80 8.66
CA ASP A 80 -0.36 -1.18 8.85
C ASP A 80 -0.74 -1.49 10.30
N GLY A 81 0.23 -1.39 11.23
CA GLY A 81 0.07 -1.65 12.66
C GLY A 81 0.20 -3.12 13.05
N LYS A 82 0.23 -4.05 12.09
CA LYS A 82 0.26 -5.50 12.32
C LYS A 82 1.53 -6.15 11.82
N CYS A 83 2.05 -5.70 10.67
CA CYS A 83 3.18 -6.30 9.98
C CYS A 83 4.48 -6.30 10.78
N TYR A 84 5.37 -7.22 10.45
CA TYR A 84 6.70 -7.32 11.05
C TYR A 84 7.63 -8.13 10.17
N GLN A 85 8.90 -7.73 10.10
CA GLN A 85 10.01 -8.63 9.80
C GLN A 85 10.49 -9.27 11.11
N ILE A 86 10.72 -10.58 11.11
CA ILE A 86 11.21 -11.30 12.28
C ILE A 86 12.63 -10.83 12.61
N ASN A 87 12.79 -10.33 13.84
CA ASN A 87 14.05 -9.97 14.46
C ASN A 87 13.93 -10.00 15.99
N GLY A 88 15.01 -9.68 16.70
CA GLY A 88 15.07 -9.72 18.17
C GLY A 88 14.55 -8.48 18.90
N GLU A 89 14.13 -7.44 18.19
CA GLU A 89 13.71 -6.18 18.80
C GLU A 89 12.27 -6.23 19.34
N ALA A 90 11.95 -5.27 20.21
CA ALA A 90 10.68 -5.23 20.94
C ALA A 90 9.45 -5.17 20.03
N ILE A 91 9.49 -4.39 18.94
CA ILE A 91 8.34 -4.24 18.02
C ILE A 91 8.04 -5.57 17.33
N SER A 92 9.05 -6.20 16.74
CA SER A 92 8.91 -7.50 16.07
C SER A 92 8.41 -8.57 17.05
N THR A 93 9.02 -8.65 18.23
CA THR A 93 8.65 -9.65 19.25
C THR A 93 7.23 -9.46 19.76
N ALA A 94 6.77 -8.22 19.95
CA ALA A 94 5.41 -7.94 20.41
C ALA A 94 4.36 -8.23 19.33
N ARG A 95 4.63 -7.86 18.08
CA ARG A 95 3.73 -8.11 16.94
C ARG A 95 3.64 -9.59 16.60
N GLN A 96 4.74 -10.34 16.64
CA GLN A 96 4.72 -11.81 16.47
C GLN A 96 3.80 -12.51 17.50
N LYS A 97 3.76 -12.03 18.75
CA LYS A 97 2.87 -12.59 19.78
C LYS A 97 1.40 -12.28 19.53
N THR A 98 1.12 -11.10 18.97
CA THR A 98 -0.25 -10.59 18.78
C THR A 98 -0.85 -11.02 17.44
N TYR A 99 -0.03 -11.04 16.40
CA TYR A 99 -0.39 -11.25 14.99
C TYR A 99 0.35 -12.48 14.44
N TYR A 100 0.42 -13.54 15.23
CA TYR A 100 1.03 -14.79 14.80
C TYR A 100 0.30 -15.39 13.61
N LYS A 101 1.07 -15.97 12.68
CA LYS A 101 0.57 -16.71 11.53
C LYS A 101 1.53 -17.82 11.11
N ALA A 102 0.99 -18.86 10.47
CA ALA A 102 1.80 -19.96 9.95
C ALA A 102 2.63 -19.49 8.74
N PRO A 103 3.93 -19.86 8.63
CA PRO A 103 4.75 -19.44 7.50
C PRO A 103 4.22 -19.96 6.15
N ILE A 104 4.08 -19.06 5.17
CA ILE A 104 3.61 -19.38 3.81
C ILE A 104 4.47 -18.63 2.79
N ASN A 105 4.86 -19.30 1.70
CA ASN A 105 5.57 -18.64 0.60
C ASN A 105 4.61 -17.71 -0.18
N PRO A 106 5.06 -16.51 -0.57
CA PRO A 106 6.43 -16.00 -0.47
C PRO A 106 6.74 -15.24 0.82
N GLN A 107 5.75 -15.01 1.68
CA GLN A 107 5.89 -14.21 2.88
C GLN A 107 6.87 -14.80 3.90
N GLY A 108 7.03 -16.12 3.89
CA GLY A 108 7.81 -16.83 4.90
C GLY A 108 7.15 -16.68 6.26
N ALA A 109 7.96 -16.56 7.31
CA ALA A 109 7.49 -16.38 8.68
C ALA A 109 7.19 -14.92 9.04
N ASP A 110 7.69 -13.96 8.25
CA ASP A 110 7.36 -12.54 8.37
C ASP A 110 5.89 -12.28 8.01
N LEU A 111 5.32 -11.21 8.54
CA LEU A 111 4.03 -10.68 8.12
C LEU A 111 4.29 -9.39 7.32
N TRP A 112 4.03 -9.40 6.02
CA TRP A 112 4.25 -8.22 5.16
C TRP A 112 3.24 -7.13 5.51
N CYS A 113 3.65 -5.88 5.32
CA CYS A 113 2.73 -4.75 5.46
C CYS A 113 1.78 -4.69 4.27
N GLN A 114 0.58 -4.18 4.53
CA GLN A 114 -0.50 -4.18 3.56
C GLN A 114 -1.22 -2.84 3.47
N ASN A 115 -1.57 -2.46 2.23
CA ASN A 115 -2.56 -1.43 1.97
C ASN A 115 -3.73 -2.02 1.18
N ASP A 116 -4.92 -1.99 1.78
CA ASP A 116 -6.16 -2.43 1.16
C ASP A 116 -6.92 -1.27 0.53
N LEU A 117 -7.44 -1.51 -0.67
CA LEU A 117 -8.30 -0.59 -1.38
C LEU A 117 -9.39 -1.31 -2.16
N ARG A 118 -10.50 -0.61 -2.38
CA ARG A 118 -11.54 -1.04 -3.32
C ARG A 118 -11.23 -0.48 -4.70
N LEU A 119 -11.23 -1.34 -5.72
CA LEU A 119 -11.11 -0.91 -7.11
C LEU A 119 -12.36 -0.13 -7.54
N PRO A 120 -12.24 0.88 -8.42
CA PRO A 120 -13.42 1.54 -8.98
C PRO A 120 -14.33 0.54 -9.71
N ILE A 121 -15.62 0.86 -9.79
CA ILE A 121 -16.64 -0.01 -10.40
C ILE A 121 -16.75 0.18 -11.92
N ASP A 122 -16.16 1.24 -12.47
CA ASP A 122 -16.29 1.69 -13.85
C ASP A 122 -15.03 1.43 -14.71
N ILE A 123 -14.11 0.60 -14.22
CA ILE A 123 -12.89 0.17 -14.92
C ILE A 123 -13.14 -1.07 -15.80
N ARG A 124 -12.32 -1.27 -16.83
CA ARG A 124 -12.39 -2.41 -17.77
C ARG A 124 -11.02 -2.79 -18.28
N ASP A 125 -10.90 -4.03 -18.77
CA ASP A 125 -9.72 -4.61 -19.44
C ASP A 125 -8.43 -4.64 -18.61
N SER A 126 -7.84 -3.48 -18.33
CA SER A 126 -6.62 -3.31 -17.55
C SER A 126 -6.70 -2.05 -16.68
N TYR A 127 -6.11 -2.12 -15.49
CA TYR A 127 -6.01 -0.99 -14.59
C TYR A 127 -4.62 -0.92 -13.97
N THR A 128 -3.97 0.24 -14.05
CA THR A 128 -2.63 0.45 -13.50
C THR A 128 -2.73 1.13 -12.15
N ILE A 129 -2.04 0.60 -11.16
CA ILE A 129 -1.87 1.20 -9.83
C ILE A 129 -0.45 1.74 -9.70
N TYR A 130 -0.31 2.95 -9.17
CA TYR A 130 0.96 3.51 -8.70
C TYR A 130 0.94 3.57 -7.18
N TRP A 131 1.90 2.92 -6.55
CA TRP A 131 2.14 2.96 -5.12
C TRP A 131 3.31 3.91 -4.86
N VAL A 132 3.09 4.97 -4.11
CA VAL A 132 4.09 6.02 -3.83
C VAL A 132 4.22 6.19 -2.32
N TRP A 133 5.36 5.84 -1.76
CA TRP A 133 5.66 6.00 -0.34
C TRP A 133 6.56 7.20 -0.09
N GLU A 134 6.07 8.14 0.71
CA GLU A 134 6.84 9.26 1.24
C GLU A 134 7.44 8.86 2.59
N TRP A 135 8.78 8.86 2.67
CA TRP A 135 9.54 8.54 3.88
C TRP A 135 10.47 9.71 4.29
N PRO A 136 9.89 10.82 4.78
CA PRO A 136 10.64 12.04 5.05
C PRO A 136 11.53 11.92 6.29
N SER A 137 12.66 12.61 6.22
CA SER A 137 13.58 12.87 7.31
C SER A 137 13.23 14.20 7.99
N ILE A 138 13.22 14.24 9.32
CA ILE A 138 13.12 15.49 10.09
C ILE A 138 14.39 16.35 9.90
N PRO A 139 14.33 17.66 10.18
CA PRO A 139 15.52 18.50 10.19
C PRO A 139 16.64 17.96 11.10
N THR A 140 17.86 17.99 10.58
CA THR A 140 19.10 17.63 11.30
C THR A 140 20.19 18.65 10.96
N ASP A 141 21.33 18.64 11.66
CA ASP A 141 22.45 19.53 11.33
C ASP A 141 22.97 19.33 9.89
N ALA A 142 22.93 18.09 9.39
CA ALA A 142 23.32 17.76 8.01
C ALA A 142 22.24 18.16 6.99
N PHE A 143 20.96 18.14 7.38
CA PHE A 143 19.81 18.48 6.55
C PHE A 143 18.88 19.45 7.30
N PRO A 144 19.18 20.76 7.33
CA PRO A 144 18.46 21.73 8.17
C PRO A 144 16.98 21.91 7.82
N GLN A 145 16.55 21.45 6.65
CA GLN A 145 15.15 21.48 6.21
C GLN A 145 14.50 20.09 6.22
N GLY A 146 15.20 19.07 6.72
CA GLY A 146 14.87 17.68 6.49
C GLY A 146 15.16 17.26 5.04
N GLN A 147 14.76 16.05 4.69
CA GLN A 147 14.94 15.50 3.35
C GLN A 147 13.77 14.61 2.99
N MET A 148 13.18 14.82 1.82
CA MET A 148 12.13 13.92 1.32
C MET A 148 12.77 12.76 0.57
N GLU A 149 12.42 11.54 0.97
CA GLU A 149 12.72 10.32 0.22
C GLU A 149 11.41 9.70 -0.23
N ILE A 150 11.37 9.27 -1.49
CA ILE A 150 10.18 8.72 -2.12
C ILE A 150 10.54 7.40 -2.79
N TYR A 151 9.75 6.37 -2.51
CA TYR A 151 9.81 5.08 -3.18
C TYR A 151 8.55 4.88 -3.99
N THR A 152 8.71 4.26 -5.16
CA THR A 152 7.56 3.99 -6.02
C THR A 152 7.60 2.59 -6.58
N SER A 153 6.41 2.02 -6.75
CA SER A 153 6.19 0.84 -7.55
C SER A 153 4.92 1.02 -8.38
N CYS A 154 4.80 0.29 -9.47
CA CYS A 154 3.56 0.22 -10.23
C CYS A 154 3.21 -1.24 -10.54
N MET A 155 1.92 -1.49 -10.72
CA MET A 155 1.43 -2.79 -11.14
C MET A 155 0.22 -2.64 -12.06
N ASP A 156 0.14 -3.53 -13.04
CA ASP A 156 -1.03 -3.65 -13.91
C ASP A 156 -1.91 -4.81 -13.44
N ILE A 157 -3.21 -4.56 -13.36
CA ILE A 157 -4.23 -5.52 -12.96
C ILE A 157 -5.05 -5.87 -14.18
N GLN A 158 -5.22 -7.15 -14.45
CA GLN A 158 -6.18 -7.61 -15.44
C GLN A 158 -7.59 -7.48 -14.87
N ILE A 159 -8.43 -6.70 -15.52
CA ILE A 159 -9.82 -6.50 -15.12
C ILE A 159 -10.72 -7.49 -15.85
N LEU A 160 -11.33 -8.40 -15.10
CA LEU A 160 -12.26 -9.39 -15.60
C LEU A 160 -13.66 -8.81 -15.77
N SER A 161 -14.47 -9.46 -16.61
CA SER A 161 -15.89 -9.10 -16.77
C SER A 161 -16.69 -9.29 -15.48
N GLY A 162 -17.63 -8.39 -15.22
CA GLY A 162 -18.49 -8.39 -14.03
C GLY A 162 -18.31 -7.09 -13.23
N VAL A 163 -19.11 -6.88 -12.18
CA VAL A 163 -18.94 -5.78 -11.21
C VAL A 163 -19.30 -6.31 -9.83
N ARG A 164 -18.51 -5.97 -8.82
CA ARG A 164 -18.78 -6.22 -7.40
C ARG A 164 -19.12 -4.92 -6.69
N ASP A 165 -20.36 -4.46 -6.86
CA ASP A 165 -20.89 -3.24 -6.21
C ASP A 165 -21.49 -3.50 -4.81
N GLY A 166 -21.66 -4.77 -4.45
CA GLY A 166 -22.25 -5.18 -3.18
C GLY A 166 -21.52 -4.65 -1.94
N LYS A 167 -22.22 -4.64 -0.80
CA LYS A 167 -21.62 -4.38 0.51
C LYS A 167 -20.77 -5.58 0.92
N VAL A 168 -19.51 -5.33 1.22
CA VAL A 168 -18.59 -6.33 1.79
C VAL A 168 -18.55 -6.12 3.30
N SER A 169 -18.58 -7.21 4.06
CA SER A 169 -18.38 -7.19 5.51
C SER A 169 -17.07 -7.85 5.85
N TYR A 170 -16.28 -7.25 6.74
CA TYR A 170 -15.04 -7.85 7.21
C TYR A 170 -15.35 -9.11 8.01
N ALA A 171 -14.64 -10.19 7.73
CA ALA A 171 -14.74 -11.43 8.50
C ALA A 171 -13.51 -11.56 9.41
N SER A 172 -13.73 -11.47 10.72
CA SER A 172 -12.67 -11.61 11.72
C SER A 172 -12.10 -13.03 11.77
N GLY A 173 -10.84 -13.16 12.20
CA GLY A 173 -10.20 -14.46 12.42
C GLY A 173 -9.73 -15.18 11.15
N GLN A 174 -9.63 -14.45 10.03
CA GLN A 174 -9.00 -14.94 8.81
C GLN A 174 -7.49 -15.17 9.02
N ASP A 175 -6.92 -16.07 8.21
CA ASP A 175 -5.48 -16.27 8.14
C ASP A 175 -4.79 -14.96 7.74
N LEU A 176 -3.90 -14.45 8.58
CA LEU A 176 -3.21 -13.17 8.38
C LEU A 176 -2.32 -13.16 7.14
N ASN A 177 -1.99 -14.31 6.55
CA ASN A 177 -1.36 -14.36 5.23
C ASN A 177 -2.24 -13.74 4.12
N PHE A 178 -3.58 -13.72 4.32
CA PHE A 178 -4.56 -13.33 3.31
C PHE A 178 -5.62 -12.35 3.84
N ALA A 179 -5.63 -12.07 5.14
CA ALA A 179 -6.63 -11.22 5.77
C ALA A 179 -6.47 -9.75 5.33
N GLY A 180 -7.62 -9.07 5.18
CA GLY A 180 -7.65 -7.62 5.06
C GLY A 180 -7.31 -6.89 6.36
N ILE A 181 -7.04 -5.60 6.25
CA ILE A 181 -7.02 -4.66 7.37
C ILE A 181 -8.42 -4.05 7.49
N GLU A 182 -9.16 -4.48 8.52
CA GLU A 182 -10.54 -4.08 8.79
C GLU A 182 -10.76 -2.57 8.66
N GLU A 183 -9.88 -1.77 9.27
CA GLU A 183 -9.95 -0.31 9.27
C GLU A 183 -9.85 0.28 7.86
N GLN A 184 -9.15 -0.40 6.95
CA GLN A 184 -8.98 0.03 5.56
C GLN A 184 -10.11 -0.46 4.63
N MET A 185 -10.90 -1.45 5.07
CA MET A 185 -12.05 -1.99 4.34
C MET A 185 -13.37 -1.31 4.71
N LEU A 186 -13.43 -0.68 5.89
CA LEU A 186 -14.60 0.08 6.35
C LEU A 186 -14.58 1.54 5.89
N ALA A 187 -13.45 2.04 5.36
CA ALA A 187 -13.24 3.43 4.98
C ALA A 187 -13.71 3.79 3.55
N GLY A 188 -14.77 3.14 3.05
CA GLY A 188 -15.34 3.34 1.71
C GLY A 188 -16.72 3.97 1.71
#